data_AF-A0AAV5TYS9-F1
#
_entry.id   AF-A0AAV5TYS9-F1
#
_cell.length_a   1.000
_cell.length_b   1.000
_cell.length_c   1.000
_cell.angle_alpha   90.00
_cell.angle_beta   90.00
_cell.angle_gamma   90.00
#
_symmetry.space_group_name_H-M   'P 1'
#
loop_
_entity.id
_entity.type
_entity.pdbx_description
1 polymer ?
#
loop_
_entity_poly.entity_id
_entity_poly.type
_entity_poly.pdbx_seq_one_letter_code
_entity_poly.pdbx_strand_id
1 'polypeptide(L)'
;SLGHMDIFALPDVFLRLLMRKMEVKDRLQLRLTCHAFERIVAGTHAGHFKRASVERIQRKSALQICIGDTVFTDIYLTKQGLERFINLRRRLFNGISIRSFEINV
;
A
#
# COMPACT_ATOMS: atom_id res chain seq x y z
N SER A 1 -8.55 -9.53 -34.82
CA SER A 1 -8.82 -8.38 -33.95
C SER A 1 -8.35 -8.74 -32.55
N LEU A 2 -7.43 -7.98 -31.96
CA LEU A 2 -7.15 -8.12 -30.52
C LEU A 2 -8.41 -7.63 -29.81
N GLY A 3 -9.17 -8.57 -29.25
CA GLY A 3 -10.43 -8.30 -28.57
C GLY A 3 -10.22 -7.27 -27.47
N HIS A 4 -11.06 -6.24 -27.46
CA HIS A 4 -11.06 -5.24 -26.40
C HIS A 4 -11.41 -5.93 -25.08
N MET A 5 -10.42 -6.16 -24.23
CA MET A 5 -10.61 -6.77 -22.92
C MET A 5 -10.93 -5.66 -21.92
N ASP A 6 -12.17 -5.63 -21.44
CA ASP A 6 -12.54 -4.80 -20.30
C ASP A 6 -12.21 -5.56 -19.00
N ILE A 7 -11.12 -5.15 -18.34
CA ILE A 7 -10.68 -5.74 -17.08
C ILE A 7 -11.74 -5.59 -15.98
N PHE A 8 -12.55 -4.54 -16.01
CA PHE A 8 -13.58 -4.28 -15.00
C PHE A 8 -14.84 -5.11 -15.21
N ALA A 9 -14.99 -5.77 -16.36
CA ALA A 9 -16.05 -6.74 -16.60
C ALA A 9 -15.75 -8.12 -15.94
N LEU A 10 -14.54 -8.32 -15.42
CA LEU A 10 -14.20 -9.54 -14.69
C LEU A 10 -14.95 -9.60 -13.35
N PRO A 11 -15.42 -10.78 -12.93
CA PRO A 11 -16.00 -10.95 -11.60
C PRO A 11 -15.02 -10.52 -10.49
N ASP A 12 -15.54 -9.89 -9.44
CA ASP A 12 -14.76 -9.35 -8.29
C ASP A 12 -13.79 -10.37 -7.67
N VAL A 13 -14.08 -11.67 -7.73
CA VAL A 13 -13.17 -12.70 -7.23
C VAL A 13 -11.84 -12.72 -8.00
N PHE A 14 -11.85 -12.53 -9.32
CA PHE A 14 -10.64 -12.50 -10.14
C PHE A 14 -9.85 -11.21 -9.89
N LEU A 15 -10.54 -10.08 -9.79
CA LEU A 15 -9.93 -8.80 -9.43
C LEU A 15 -9.25 -8.87 -8.06
N ARG A 16 -9.89 -9.52 -7.08
CA ARG A 16 -9.30 -9.80 -5.75
C ARG A 16 -8.06 -10.68 -5.81
N LEU A 17 -8.10 -11.74 -6.61
CA LEU A 17 -6.95 -12.63 -6.79
C LEU A 17 -5.80 -11.89 -7.47
N LEU A 18 -6.07 -11.06 -8.47
CA LEU A 18 -5.08 -10.21 -9.11
C LEU A 18 -4.44 -9.27 -8.09
N MET A 19 -5.23 -8.53 -7.31
CA MET A 19 -4.70 -7.61 -6.30
C MET A 19 -3.83 -8.29 -5.24
N ARG A 20 -4.10 -9.56 -4.90
CA ARG A 20 -3.28 -10.34 -3.96
C ARG A 20 -1.91 -10.74 -4.50
N LYS A 21 -1.74 -10.73 -5.83
CA LYS A 21 -0.48 -11.08 -6.49
C LYS A 21 0.39 -9.86 -6.81
N MET A 22 -0.19 -8.65 -6.74
CA MET A 22 0.52 -7.41 -7.01
C MET A 22 1.32 -6.94 -5.80
N GLU A 23 2.50 -6.38 -6.07
CA GLU A 23 3.31 -5.73 -5.04
C GLU A 23 2.65 -4.44 -4.56
N VAL A 24 3.01 -3.98 -3.35
CA VAL A 24 2.45 -2.74 -2.77
C VAL A 24 2.72 -1.54 -3.66
N LYS A 25 3.89 -1.47 -4.29
CA LYS A 25 4.26 -0.41 -5.23
C LYS A 25 3.35 -0.39 -6.45
N ASP A 26 3.09 -1.53 -7.07
CA ASP A 26 2.20 -1.61 -8.24
C ASP A 26 0.77 -1.25 -7.87
N ARG A 27 0.31 -1.71 -6.71
CA ARG A 27 -1.01 -1.36 -6.18
C ARG A 27 -1.14 0.14 -5.93
N LEU A 28 -0.09 0.78 -5.43
CA LEU A 28 -0.05 2.24 -5.26
C LEU A 28 -0.16 2.97 -6.60
N GLN A 29 0.55 2.52 -7.62
CA GLN A 29 0.50 3.11 -8.96
C GLN A 29 -0.87 2.90 -9.61
N LEU A 30 -1.42 1.68 -9.53
CA LEU A 30 -2.68 1.30 -10.16
C LEU A 30 -3.86 2.17 -9.68
N ARG A 31 -3.84 2.59 -8.41
CA ARG A 31 -4.87 3.49 -7.86
C ARG A 31 -4.89 4.87 -8.51
N LEU A 32 -3.75 5.33 -9.01
CA LEU A 32 -3.64 6.65 -9.62
C LEU A 32 -4.16 6.64 -11.06
N THR A 33 -4.42 5.46 -11.63
CA THR A 33 -4.89 5.31 -13.00
C THR A 33 -6.34 5.77 -13.15
N CYS A 34 -7.27 5.30 -12.29
CA CYS A 34 -8.68 5.72 -12.31
C CYS A 34 -9.42 5.37 -11.01
N HIS A 35 -10.60 5.96 -10.81
CA HIS A 35 -11.46 5.69 -9.64
C HIS A 35 -11.87 4.22 -9.49
N ALA A 36 -12.04 3.49 -10.60
CA ALA A 36 -12.37 2.06 -10.54
C ALA A 36 -11.23 1.24 -9.92
N PHE A 37 -9.98 1.49 -10.34
CA PHE A 37 -8.82 0.86 -9.72
C PHE A 37 -8.60 1.33 -8.28
N GLU A 38 -8.86 2.60 -7.96
CA GLU A 38 -8.82 3.07 -6.58
C GLU A 38 -9.75 2.24 -5.68
N ARG A 39 -11.00 2.03 -6.11
CA ARG A 39 -11.98 1.23 -5.37
C ARG A 39 -11.56 -0.22 -5.23
N ILE A 40 -11.04 -0.83 -6.29
CA ILE A 40 -10.57 -2.23 -6.26
C ILE A 40 -9.39 -2.38 -5.30
N VAL A 41 -8.38 -1.52 -5.40
CA VAL A 41 -7.21 -1.62 -4.52
C VAL A 41 -7.59 -1.32 -3.06
N ALA A 42 -8.47 -0.36 -2.81
CA ALA A 42 -8.96 -0.02 -1.48
C ALA A 42 -9.89 -1.10 -0.88
N GLY A 43 -10.63 -1.84 -1.71
CA GLY A 43 -11.55 -2.90 -1.28
C GLY A 43 -10.88 -4.26 -1.05
N THR A 44 -9.56 -4.38 -1.27
CA THR A 44 -8.87 -5.68 -1.25
C THR A 44 -7.76 -5.75 -0.24
N HIS A 45 -7.69 -6.88 0.47
CA HIS A 45 -6.60 -7.17 1.41
C HIS A 45 -5.24 -6.95 0.73
N ALA A 46 -4.41 -6.09 1.32
CA ALA A 46 -3.12 -5.68 0.78
C ALA A 46 -2.14 -6.86 0.65
N GLY A 47 -2.40 -7.93 1.38
CA GLY A 47 -1.68 -9.19 1.31
C GLY A 47 -1.07 -9.55 2.66
N HIS A 48 -0.30 -10.63 2.67
CA HIS A 48 0.46 -11.06 3.84
C HIS A 48 1.94 -10.75 3.61
N PHE A 49 2.52 -9.90 4.45
CA PHE A 49 3.93 -9.51 4.37
C PHE A 49 4.71 -10.20 5.47
N LYS A 50 5.88 -10.75 5.11
CA LYS A 50 6.75 -11.44 6.07
C LYS A 50 7.29 -10.48 7.13
N ARG A 51 7.59 -9.23 6.75
CA ARG A 51 8.22 -8.23 7.60
C ARG A 51 7.65 -6.85 7.31
N ALA A 52 7.54 -6.05 8.36
CA ALA A 52 7.38 -4.61 8.27
C ALA A 52 8.18 -3.95 9.40
N SER A 53 8.76 -2.78 9.16
CA SER A 53 9.49 -2.03 10.17
C SER A 53 9.14 -0.54 10.14
N VAL A 54 9.28 0.10 11.30
CA VAL A 54 9.31 1.56 11.43
C VAL A 54 10.65 1.93 12.04
N GLU A 55 11.40 2.79 11.35
CA GLU A 55 12.74 3.22 11.74
C GLU A 55 12.81 4.74 11.85
N ARG A 56 13.35 5.25 12.95
CA ARG A 56 13.60 6.68 13.10
C ARG A 56 14.91 7.07 12.43
N ILE A 57 14.83 7.95 11.43
CA ILE A 57 15.99 8.58 10.82
C ILE A 57 16.44 9.73 11.71
N GLN A 58 17.37 9.44 12.63
CA GLN A 58 17.88 10.39 13.63
C GLN A 58 18.36 11.71 13.02
N ARG A 59 19.06 11.66 11.87
CA ARG A 59 19.60 12.85 11.20
C ARG A 59 18.55 13.79 10.60
N LYS A 60 17.31 13.33 10.39
CA LYS A 60 16.27 14.07 9.66
C LYS A 60 14.99 14.33 10.48
N SER A 61 14.93 13.90 11.74
CA SER A 61 13.68 13.88 12.52
C SER A 61 12.50 13.33 11.72
N ALA A 62 12.74 12.21 11.03
CA ALA A 62 11.79 11.58 10.13
C ALA A 62 11.65 10.08 10.43
N LEU A 63 10.52 9.50 10.01
CA LEU A 63 10.28 8.07 10.02
C LEU A 63 10.50 7.50 8.62
N GLN A 64 11.10 6.32 8.59
CA GLN A 64 11.10 5.39 7.47
C GLN A 64 10.19 4.23 7.83
N ILE A 65 9.35 3.81 6.89
CA ILE A 65 8.44 2.69 7.08
C ILE A 65 8.67 1.71 5.95
N CYS A 66 8.97 0.46 6.30
CA CYS A 66 9.18 -0.61 5.34
C CYS A 66 8.02 -1.61 5.46
N ILE A 67 7.39 -1.95 4.33
CA ILE A 67 6.33 -2.98 4.26
C ILE A 67 6.64 -3.88 3.07
N GLY A 68 7.07 -5.11 3.35
CA GLY A 68 7.66 -5.96 2.32
C GLY A 68 8.85 -5.25 1.66
N ASP A 69 8.83 -5.16 0.33
CA ASP A 69 9.89 -4.51 -0.47
C ASP A 69 9.61 -3.02 -0.74
N THR A 70 8.54 -2.46 -0.15
CA THR A 70 8.19 -1.04 -0.31
C THR A 70 8.69 -0.23 0.88
N VAL A 71 9.41 0.85 0.57
CA VAL A 71 9.94 1.81 1.55
C VAL A 71 9.21 3.14 1.40
N PHE A 72 8.67 3.63 2.50
CA PHE A 72 8.12 4.97 2.63
C PHE A 72 9.12 5.82 3.42
N THR A 73 9.71 6.83 2.78
CA THR A 73 10.68 7.75 3.39
C THR A 73 10.06 9.12 3.66
N ASP A 74 10.81 9.97 4.37
CA ASP A 74 10.53 11.40 4.55
C ASP A 74 9.20 11.71 5.25
N ILE A 75 8.75 10.81 6.12
CA ILE A 75 7.64 11.07 7.04
C ILE A 75 8.21 11.87 8.22
N TYR A 76 8.33 13.19 8.03
CA TYR A 76 8.80 14.07 9.09
C TYR A 76 7.90 13.98 10.32
N LEU A 77 8.51 13.99 11.51
CA LEU A 77 7.83 13.99 12.82
C LEU A 77 7.20 15.37 13.12
N THR A 78 6.42 15.88 12.18
CA THR A 78 5.62 17.10 12.29
C THR A 78 4.15 16.72 12.25
N LYS A 79 3.26 17.61 12.69
CA LYS A 79 1.80 17.39 12.61
C LYS A 79 1.35 17.07 11.17
N GLN A 80 1.88 17.81 10.19
CA GLN A 80 1.57 17.59 8.77
C GLN A 80 2.12 16.25 8.26
N GLY A 81 3.33 15.85 8.69
CA GLY A 81 3.90 14.55 8.34
C GLY A 81 3.12 13.38 8.94
N LEU A 82 2.64 13.53 10.17
CA LEU A 82 1.78 12.56 10.83
C LEU A 82 0.42 12.43 10.12
N GLU A 83 -0.19 13.54 9.71
CA GLU A 83 -1.43 13.52 8.92
C GLU A 83 -1.23 12.85 7.56
N ARG A 84 -0.12 13.12 6.88
CA ARG A 84 0.25 12.43 5.63
C ARG A 84 0.39 10.92 5.86
N PHE A 85 1.00 10.51 6.97
CA PHE A 85 1.10 9.09 7.33
C PHE A 85 -0.26 8.46 7.63
N ILE A 86 -1.12 9.13 8.41
CA ILE A 86 -2.47 8.65 8.70
C ILE A 86 -3.29 8.51 7.41
N ASN A 87 -3.16 9.46 6.49
CA ASN A 87 -3.81 9.37 5.19
C ASN A 87 -3.23 8.24 4.33
N LEU A 88 -1.91 8.03 4.35
CA LEU A 88 -1.26 6.90 3.71
C LEU A 88 -1.79 5.58 4.29
N ARG A 89 -1.94 5.46 5.62
CA ARG A 89 -2.52 4.31 6.31
C ARG A 89 -3.97 4.05 5.89
N ARG A 90 -4.82 5.07 5.94
CA ARG A 90 -6.24 4.98 5.53
C ARG A 90 -6.40 4.58 4.08
N ARG A 91 -5.43 4.95 3.23
CA ARG A 91 -5.42 4.57 1.82
C ARG A 91 -4.91 3.14 1.66
N LEU A 92 -3.75 2.79 2.20
CA LEU A 92 -3.06 1.54 1.92
C LEU A 92 -3.71 0.28 2.52
N PHE A 93 -4.43 0.41 3.64
CA PHE A 93 -4.69 -0.76 4.49
C PHE A 93 -6.18 -0.98 4.78
N ASN A 94 -6.90 -1.54 3.82
CA ASN A 94 -7.97 -2.46 4.21
C ASN A 94 -7.36 -3.85 4.31
N GLY A 95 -6.90 -4.19 5.51
CA GLY A 95 -6.31 -5.49 5.83
C GLY A 95 -4.89 -5.66 5.30
N ILE A 96 -3.90 -5.54 6.19
CA ILE A 96 -2.58 -6.13 6.03
C ILE A 96 -2.41 -7.16 7.13
N SER A 97 -1.88 -8.33 6.77
CA SER A 97 -1.36 -9.29 7.73
C SER A 97 0.16 -9.21 7.72
N ILE A 98 0.75 -8.95 8.88
CA ILE A 98 2.19 -8.85 9.05
C ILE A 98 2.63 -10.00 9.95
N ARG A 99 3.62 -10.78 9.52
CA ARG A 99 4.15 -11.86 10.36
C ARG A 99 5.08 -11.37 11.47
N SER A 100 5.95 -10.42 11.13
CA SER A 100 6.92 -9.82 12.05
C SER A 100 6.92 -8.32 11.88
N PHE A 101 6.81 -7.59 12.97
CA PHE A 101 6.76 -6.14 13.00
C PHE A 101 7.78 -5.60 14.01
N GLU A 102 8.61 -4.66 13.57
CA GLU A 102 9.68 -4.07 14.38
C GLU A 102 9.53 -2.55 14.44
N ILE A 103 9.72 -1.97 15.62
CA ILE A 103 9.76 -0.53 15.84
C ILE A 103 11.13 -0.20 16.43
N ASN A 104 11.93 0.56 15.68
CA ASN A 104 13.23 1.06 16.11
C ASN A 104 13.16 2.61 16.16
N VAL A 105 12.95 3.16 17.35
CA VAL A 105 12.68 4.59 17.60
C VAL A 105 13.82 5.27 18.33
#